data_AF-A0A453GN12-F1
#
_entry.id   AF-A0A453GN12-F1
#
_cell.length_a   1.000
_cell.length_b   1.000
_cell.length_c   1.000
_cell.angle_alpha   90.00
_cell.angle_beta   90.00
_cell.angle_gamma   90.00
#
_symmetry.space_group_name_H-M   'P 1'
#
loop_
_entity.id
_entity.type
_entity.pdbx_description
1 polymer ?
#
loop_
_entity_poly.entity_id
_entity_poly.type
_entity_poly.pdbx_seq_one_letter_code
_entity_poly.pdbx_strand_id
1 'polypeptide(L)'
;MSEEWEDLFPLVSIRKLVREISDHNPLLLATGEEGREAPKPREFRFDLSWIKDERFLPLVGKIWARGVFSKDPIDVLNIKLKRFKTYFKGWGSDKF
;
A
#
# COMPACT_ATOMS: atom_id res chain seq x y z
N MET A 1 9.38 -22.08 28.97
CA MET A 1 9.22 -20.62 29.12
C MET A 1 9.39 -20.30 30.58
N SER A 2 10.11 -19.25 30.91
CA SER A 2 10.21 -18.74 32.29
C SER A 2 9.03 -17.81 32.53
N GLU A 3 8.44 -17.83 33.73
CA GLU A 3 7.38 -16.88 34.12
C GLU A 3 7.82 -15.43 33.91
N GLU A 4 9.07 -15.11 34.23
CA GLU A 4 9.66 -13.77 34.04
C GLU A 4 9.62 -13.31 32.57
N TRP A 5 9.70 -14.24 31.61
CA TRP A 5 9.65 -13.91 30.20
C TRP A 5 8.22 -13.64 29.72
N GLU A 6 7.25 -14.41 30.21
CA GLU A 6 5.83 -14.20 29.89
C GLU A 6 5.32 -12.86 30.46
N ASP A 7 5.81 -12.46 31.64
CA ASP A 7 5.53 -11.16 32.25
C ASP A 7 6.11 -9.98 31.45
N LEU A 8 7.31 -10.14 30.88
CA LEU A 8 7.95 -9.10 30.05
C LEU A 8 7.28 -8.95 28.67
N PHE A 9 6.69 -10.02 28.15
CA PHE A 9 6.14 -10.08 26.80
C PHE A 9 4.72 -10.65 26.75
N PRO A 10 3.73 -10.03 27.41
CA PRO A 10 2.39 -10.60 27.60
C PRO A 10 1.57 -10.71 26.31
N LEU A 11 2.00 -10.03 25.23
CA LEU A 11 1.34 -10.08 23.92
C LEU A 11 2.00 -11.07 22.96
N VAL A 12 3.10 -11.70 23.35
CA VAL A 12 3.76 -12.68 22.51
C VAL A 12 2.97 -13.98 22.51
N SER A 13 2.68 -14.51 21.33
CA SER A 13 2.06 -15.81 21.15
C SER A 13 2.88 -16.69 20.21
N ILE A 14 2.85 -18.00 20.45
CA ILE A 14 3.52 -18.99 19.61
C ILE A 14 2.46 -19.90 19.01
N ARG A 15 2.50 -20.09 17.70
CA ARG A 15 1.62 -21.02 16.98
C ARG A 15 2.44 -22.00 16.18
N LYS A 16 2.09 -23.28 16.27
CA LYS A 16 2.68 -24.34 15.45
C LYS A 16 2.06 -24.32 14.07
N LEU A 17 2.88 -24.19 13.03
CA LEU A 17 2.45 -24.24 11.64
C LEU A 17 2.40 -25.69 11.13
N VAL A 18 1.61 -25.91 10.08
CA VAL A 18 1.48 -27.21 9.43
C VAL A 18 2.82 -27.61 8.83
N ARG A 19 3.18 -28.88 9.01
CA ARG A 19 4.38 -29.48 8.45
C ARG A 19 4.12 -29.83 6.98
N GLU A 20 4.81 -29.17 6.05
CA GLU A 20 4.65 -29.47 4.61
C GLU A 20 5.76 -30.39 4.07
N ILE A 21 7.04 -30.06 4.26
CA ILE A 21 8.16 -30.74 3.55
C ILE A 21 9.35 -31.07 4.46
N SER A 22 9.41 -30.52 5.67
CA SER A 22 10.51 -30.76 6.64
C SER A 22 10.08 -31.71 7.76
N ASP A 23 11.03 -32.43 8.34
CA ASP A 23 10.89 -33.20 9.57
C ASP A 23 10.80 -32.33 10.84
N HIS A 24 10.95 -31.02 10.71
CA HIS A 24 10.74 -30.03 11.77
C HIS A 24 9.37 -29.35 11.67
N ASN A 25 8.84 -28.93 12.82
CA ASN A 25 7.59 -28.16 12.89
C ASN A 25 7.94 -26.67 12.95
N PRO A 26 7.54 -25.86 11.97
CA PRO A 26 7.75 -24.42 12.06
C PRO A 26 6.92 -23.85 13.21
N LEU A 27 7.55 -22.99 14.02
CA LEU A 27 6.89 -22.22 15.06
C LEU A 27 6.82 -20.76 14.62
N LEU A 28 5.61 -20.22 14.56
CA LEU A 28 5.36 -18.80 14.32
C LEU A 28 5.30 -18.08 15.67
N LEU A 29 6.24 -17.16 15.89
CA LEU A 29 6.26 -16.25 17.03
C LEU A 29 5.62 -14.92 16.59
N ALA A 30 4.49 -14.55 17.18
CA ALA A 30 3.83 -13.27 16.95
C ALA A 30 4.03 -12.39 18.17
N THR A 31 4.54 -11.16 18.00
CA THR A 31 4.84 -10.23 19.10
C THR A 31 3.68 -9.31 19.48
N GLY A 32 2.49 -9.52 18.91
CA GLY A 32 1.32 -8.68 19.14
C GLY A 32 1.38 -7.31 18.47
N GLU A 33 2.37 -7.08 17.59
CA GLU A 33 2.47 -5.88 16.75
C GLU A 33 1.71 -6.01 15.42
N GLU A 34 1.03 -7.14 15.20
CA GLU A 34 0.16 -7.35 14.04
C GLU A 34 -0.94 -6.27 14.02
N GLY A 35 -0.87 -5.36 13.05
CA GLY A 35 -1.76 -4.20 12.93
C GLY A 35 -1.20 -2.87 13.46
N ARG A 36 0.00 -2.86 14.07
CA ARG A 36 0.78 -1.63 14.36
C ARG A 36 1.67 -1.19 13.20
N GLU A 37 1.68 -1.93 12.09
CA GLU A 37 2.24 -1.40 10.85
C GLU A 37 1.51 -0.09 10.52
N ALA A 38 2.25 1.02 10.51
CA ALA A 38 1.74 2.25 9.94
C ALA A 38 1.10 1.89 8.58
N PRO A 39 -0.13 2.36 8.28
CA PRO A 39 -0.82 1.97 7.07
C PRO A 39 0.15 2.16 5.91
N LYS A 40 0.53 1.05 5.27
CA LYS A 40 1.55 1.05 4.21
C LYS A 40 1.21 2.21 3.27
N PRO A 41 2.17 3.11 2.97
CA PRO A 41 1.89 4.25 2.11
C PRO A 41 1.23 3.73 0.85
N ARG A 42 -0.03 4.13 0.65
CA ARG A 42 -0.85 3.59 -0.43
C ARG A 42 -0.23 4.07 -1.73
N GLU A 43 0.40 3.15 -2.44
CA GLU A 43 0.94 3.39 -3.77
C GLU A 43 -0.16 3.96 -4.68
N PHE A 44 0.25 4.90 -5.52
CA PHE A 44 -0.62 5.41 -6.55
C PHE A 44 -0.88 4.30 -7.60
N ARG A 45 -2.15 3.92 -7.78
CA ARG A 45 -2.58 2.86 -8.71
C ARG A 45 -3.74 3.36 -9.56
N PHE A 46 -3.82 2.88 -10.78
CA PHE A 46 -4.90 3.11 -11.73
C PHE A 46 -5.09 1.87 -12.61
N ASP A 47 -6.22 1.76 -13.29
CA ASP A 47 -6.55 0.61 -14.13
C ASP A 47 -5.79 0.67 -15.47
N LEU A 48 -5.15 -0.44 -15.87
CA LEU A 48 -4.39 -0.52 -17.13
C LEU A 48 -5.27 -0.39 -18.38
N SER A 49 -6.56 -0.74 -18.28
CA SER A 49 -7.52 -0.55 -19.38
C SER A 49 -7.68 0.93 -19.75
N TRP A 50 -7.41 1.86 -18.83
CA TRP A 50 -7.48 3.29 -19.11
C TRP A 50 -6.47 3.71 -20.17
N ILE A 51 -5.32 3.03 -20.27
CA ILE A 51 -4.30 3.31 -21.30
C ILE A 51 -4.84 3.06 -22.71
N LYS A 52 -5.81 2.14 -22.86
CA LYS A 52 -6.44 1.83 -24.14
C LYS A 52 -7.44 2.90 -24.58
N ASP A 53 -7.87 3.78 -23.68
CA ASP A 53 -8.72 4.91 -24.03
C ASP A 53 -7.86 6.04 -24.61
N GLU A 54 -8.07 6.37 -25.88
CA GLU A 54 -7.28 7.38 -26.60
C GLU A 54 -7.29 8.75 -25.93
N ARG A 55 -8.31 9.05 -25.11
CA ARG A 55 -8.43 10.32 -24.37
C ARG A 55 -7.55 10.35 -23.13
N PHE A 56 -7.16 9.19 -22.59
CA PHE A 56 -6.48 9.09 -21.31
C PHE A 56 -5.11 9.77 -21.35
N LEU A 57 -4.16 9.29 -22.17
CA LEU A 57 -2.80 9.82 -22.20
C LEU A 57 -2.72 11.33 -22.50
N PRO A 58 -3.50 11.90 -23.46
CA PRO A 58 -3.55 13.34 -23.66
C PRO A 58 -4.00 14.12 -22.42
N LEU A 59 -5.03 13.63 -21.71
CA LEU A 59 -5.51 14.25 -20.47
C LEU A 59 -4.48 14.16 -19.35
N VAL A 60 -3.79 13.02 -19.22
CA VAL A 60 -2.66 12.87 -18.28
C VAL A 60 -1.60 13.93 -18.54
N GLY A 61 -1.14 14.06 -19.79
CA GLY A 61 -0.14 15.06 -20.17
C GLY A 61 -0.57 16.49 -19.83
N LYS A 62 -1.83 16.84 -20.14
CA LYS A 62 -2.40 18.16 -19.82
C LYS A 62 -2.44 18.45 -18.31
N ILE A 63 -2.83 17.45 -17.50
CA ILE A 63 -2.89 17.61 -16.04
C ILE A 63 -1.48 17.68 -15.45
N TRP A 64 -0.57 16.84 -15.95
CA TRP A 64 0.81 16.77 -15.49
C TRP A 64 1.59 18.06 -15.75
N ALA A 65 1.34 18.72 -16.88
CA ALA A 65 1.99 19.99 -17.25
C ALA A 65 1.56 21.19 -16.40
N ARG A 66 0.47 21.08 -15.60
CA ARG A 66 0.02 22.18 -14.75
C ARG A 66 1.07 22.53 -13.70
N GLY A 67 1.40 23.81 -13.58
CA GLY A 67 2.33 24.32 -12.59
C GLY A 67 1.97 23.91 -11.16
N VAL A 68 3.00 23.69 -10.34
CA VAL A 68 2.89 23.41 -8.91
C VAL A 68 3.71 24.45 -8.17
N PHE A 69 3.10 25.09 -7.17
CA PHE A 69 3.78 26.06 -6.33
C PHE A 69 4.42 25.36 -5.14
N SER A 70 5.48 24.61 -5.39
CA SER A 70 6.38 24.05 -4.37
C SER A 70 7.78 23.91 -4.95
N LYS A 71 8.80 24.04 -4.09
CA LYS A 71 10.21 23.81 -4.43
C LYS A 71 10.67 22.41 -4.03
N ASP A 72 9.91 21.73 -3.16
CA ASP A 72 10.23 20.37 -2.71
C ASP A 72 9.78 19.33 -3.77
N PRO A 73 10.69 18.48 -4.28
CA PRO A 73 10.34 17.49 -5.30
C PRO A 73 9.26 16.50 -4.86
N ILE A 74 9.23 16.12 -3.58
CA ILE A 74 8.25 15.16 -3.05
C ILE A 74 6.86 15.80 -3.01
N ASP A 75 6.75 17.04 -2.56
CA ASP A 75 5.52 17.82 -2.62
C ASP A 75 5.03 18.01 -4.06
N VAL A 76 5.92 18.32 -4.99
CA VAL A 76 5.56 18.46 -6.41
C VAL A 76 4.96 17.17 -6.95
N LEU A 77 5.59 16.02 -6.66
CA LEU A 77 5.08 14.71 -7.06
C LEU A 77 3.71 14.42 -6.40
N ASN A 78 3.59 14.60 -5.09
CA ASN A 78 2.36 14.34 -4.34
C ASN A 78 1.19 15.20 -4.84
N ILE A 79 1.42 16.49 -5.14
CA ILE A 79 0.41 17.39 -5.69
C ILE A 79 -0.05 16.91 -7.07
N LYS A 80 0.89 16.51 -7.94
CA LYS A 80 0.55 15.98 -9.28
C LYS A 80 -0.27 14.69 -9.19
N LEU A 81 0.16 13.74 -8.35
CA LEU A 81 -0.56 12.48 -8.14
C LEU A 81 -1.95 12.71 -7.54
N LYS A 82 -2.10 13.64 -6.59
CA LYS A 82 -3.40 14.02 -6.02
C LYS A 82 -4.34 14.60 -7.08
N ARG A 83 -3.85 15.50 -7.93
CA ARG A 83 -4.63 16.08 -9.05
C ARG A 83 -5.13 14.98 -10.00
N PHE A 84 -4.23 14.07 -10.37
CA PHE A 84 -4.60 12.93 -11.20
C PHE A 84 -5.70 12.09 -10.55
N LYS A 85 -5.49 11.68 -9.28
CA LYS A 85 -6.45 10.88 -8.52
C LYS A 85 -7.83 11.53 -8.46
N THR A 86 -7.88 12.83 -8.21
CA THR A 86 -9.15 13.58 -8.13
C THR A 86 -9.82 13.68 -9.49
N TYR A 87 -9.06 13.95 -10.55
CA TYR A 87 -9.61 14.14 -11.90
C TYR A 87 -10.17 12.84 -12.48
N PHE A 88 -9.44 11.73 -12.34
CA PHE A 88 -9.85 10.42 -12.86
C PHE A 88 -10.70 9.61 -11.88
N LYS A 89 -11.23 10.23 -10.82
CA LYS A 89 -12.14 9.56 -9.90
C LYS A 89 -13.41 9.17 -10.65
N GLY A 90 -13.69 7.87 -10.72
CA GLY A 90 -14.83 7.33 -11.47
C GLY A 90 -14.57 7.18 -12.97
N TRP A 91 -13.34 7.38 -13.45
CA TRP A 91 -13.02 7.15 -14.85
C TRP A 91 -13.23 5.67 -15.23
N GLY A 92 -13.93 5.42 -16.33
CA GLY A 92 -14.24 4.08 -16.81
C GLY A 92 -15.36 3.37 -16.03
N SER A 93 -16.04 4.04 -15.09
CA SER A 93 -17.22 3.46 -14.43
C SER A 93 -18.41 3.25 -15.37
N ASP A 94 -18.38 3.88 -16.53
CA ASP A 94 -19.35 3.75 -17.63
C ASP A 94 -19.11 2.50 -18.50
N LYS A 95 -17.97 1.83 -18.34
CA LYS A 95 -17.57 0.67 -19.15
C LYS A 95 -17.87 -0.68 -18.48
N PHE A 96 -18.49 -0.69 -17.30
CA PHE A 96 -18.84 -1.87 -16.50
C PHE A 96 -20.28 -1.80 -16.01
#